data_AF-A0A835HSU8-F1
#
_entry.id   AF-A0A835HSU8-F1
#
_cell.length_a   1.000
_cell.length_b   1.000
_cell.length_c   1.000
_cell.angle_alpha   90.00
_cell.angle_beta   90.00
_cell.angle_gamma   90.00
#
_symmetry.space_group_name_H-M   'P 1'
#
loop_
_entity.id
_entity.type
_entity.pdbx_description
1 polymer ?
#
loop_
_entity_poly.entity_id
_entity_poly.type
_entity_poly.pdbx_seq_one_letter_code
_entity_poly.pdbx_strand_id
1 'polypeptide(L)' 'MLCMTKVSSPSFIETTVLPSKLVFSPENHSLSYEVTFSALVDLKEGTFPQFGWIEWTDGHHNVRSPIAFARGMDLLSSI' A
#
# COMPACT_ATOMS: atom_id res chain seq x y z
N MET A 1 -19.21 9.42 -4.65
CA MET A 1 -18.68 8.66 -3.50
C MET A 1 -17.26 9.11 -3.24
N LEU A 2 -16.94 9.50 -2.01
CA LEU A 2 -15.61 10.01 -1.64
C LEU A 2 -14.90 8.92 -0.84
N CYS A 3 -13.75 8.46 -1.34
CA CYS A 3 -12.92 7.48 -0.65
C CYS A 3 -11.61 8.12 -0.18
N MET A 4 -11.29 7.96 1.09
CA MET A 4 -10.02 8.38 1.68
C MET A 4 -9.10 7.17 1.84
N THR A 5 -7.80 7.37 1.58
CA THR A 5 -6.80 6.34 1.83
C THR A 5 -6.42 6.25 3.31
N LYS A 6 -6.21 5.03 3.78
CA LYS A 6 -5.56 4.70 5.04
C LYS A 6 -4.40 3.77 4.73
N VAL A 7 -3.33 3.89 5.50
CA VAL A 7 -2.09 3.14 5.27
C VAL A 7 -1.64 2.53 6.58
N SER A 8 -1.21 1.27 6.52
CA SER A 8 -0.42 0.62 7.57
C SER A 8 0.85 0.07 6.94
N SER A 9 1.99 0.50 7.46
CA SER A 9 3.30 0.04 7.03
C SER A 9 4.20 -0.23 8.23
N PRO A 10 5.23 -1.08 8.09
CA PRO A 10 6.29 -1.18 9.07
C PRO A 10 6.98 0.17 9.28
N SER A 11 7.47 0.44 10.48
CA SER A 11 8.02 1.75 10.88
C SER A 11 9.24 2.22 10.08
N PHE A 12 9.93 1.30 9.40
CA PHE A 12 11.10 1.57 8.57
C PHE A 12 10.78 1.68 7.07
N ILE A 13 9.51 1.55 6.69
CA ILE A 13 9.03 1.80 5.32
C ILE A 13 8.06 2.98 5.35
N GLU A 14 8.45 4.07 4.71
CA GLU A 14 7.52 5.14 4.37
C GLU A 14 6.66 4.69 3.18
N THR A 15 5.35 4.81 3.33
CA THR A 15 4.38 4.48 2.28
C THR A 15 3.52 5.70 2.00
N THR A 16 3.59 6.22 0.77
CA THR A 16 2.78 7.36 0.33
C THR A 16 1.81 6.93 -0.76
N VAL A 17 0.62 7.54 -0.77
CA VAL A 17 -0.44 7.28 -1.74
C VAL A 17 -0.91 8.60 -2.34
N LEU A 18 -0.84 8.74 -3.66
CA LEU A 18 -1.22 9.96 -4.37
C LEU A 18 -2.16 9.68 -5.56
N PRO A 19 -3.30 10.39 -5.68
CA PRO A 19 -3.88 11.27 -4.66
C PRO A 19 -4.33 10.46 -3.43
N SER A 20 -4.42 11.07 -2.24
CA SER A 20 -4.90 10.40 -1.01
C SER A 20 -6.42 10.37 -0.87
N LYS A 21 -7.12 10.92 -1.86
CA LYS A 21 -8.57 11.03 -1.95
C LYS A 21 -9.02 10.73 -3.37
N LEU A 22 -9.99 9.83 -3.51
CA LEU A 22 -10.65 9.49 -4.77
C LEU A 22 -12.11 9.92 -4.72
N VAL A 23 -12.59 10.57 -5.78
CA VAL A 23 -13.97 11.08 -5.87
C VAL A 23 -14.66 10.44 -7.07
N PHE A 24 -15.41 9.39 -6.81
CA PHE A 24 -16.19 8.69 -7.83
C PHE A 24 -17.48 9.44 -8.14
N SER A 25 -17.82 9.51 -9.42
CA SER A 25 -19.06 10.09 -9.96
C SER A 25 -19.60 9.22 -11.11
N PRO A 26 -20.83 9.46 -11.59
CA PRO A 26 -21.38 8.78 -12.77
C PRO A 26 -20.56 8.96 -14.07
N GLU A 27 -19.62 9.89 -14.09
CA GLU A 27 -18.71 10.12 -15.21
C GLU A 27 -17.33 9.51 -14.95
N ASN A 28 -16.97 9.32 -13.68
CA ASN A 28 -15.65 8.88 -13.22
C ASN A 28 -15.76 7.62 -12.37
N HIS A 29 -15.97 6.49 -13.06
CA HIS A 29 -16.10 5.17 -12.43
C HIS A 29 -14.75 4.50 -12.15
N SER A 30 -13.67 4.95 -12.79
CA SER A 30 -12.32 4.43 -12.63
C SER A 30 -11.36 5.57 -12.39
N LEU A 31 -10.58 5.46 -11.32
CA LEU A 31 -9.62 6.47 -10.90
C LEU A 31 -8.29 5.79 -10.59
N SER A 32 -7.19 6.39 -11.05
CA SER A 32 -5.85 5.90 -10.79
C SER A 32 -5.28 6.52 -9.51
N TYR A 33 -4.40 5.78 -8.86
CA TYR A 33 -3.57 6.25 -7.77
C TYR A 33 -2.19 5.59 -7.88
N GLU A 34 -1.20 6.24 -7.30
CA GLU A 34 0.16 5.75 -7.19
C GLU A 34 0.48 5.46 -5.72
N VAL A 35 1.23 4.38 -5.49
CA VAL A 35 1.74 4.03 -4.16
C VAL A 35 3.25 3.97 -4.26
N THR A 36 3.93 4.72 -3.40
CA THR A 36 5.39 4.77 -3.35
C THR A 36 5.86 4.24 -2.00
N PHE A 37 6.82 3.32 -2.05
CA PHE A 37 7.45 2.72 -0.87
C PHE A 37 8.91 3.14 -0.82
N SER A 38 9.32 3.74 0.31
CA SER A 38 10.68 4.18 0.55
C SER A 38 11.23 3.55 1.82
N ALA A 39 12.37 2.89 1.73
CA ALA A 39 13.08 2.41 2.91
C ALA A 39 13.75 3.60 3.62
N LEU A 40 13.47 3.75 4.92
CA LEU A 40 14.01 4.85 5.73
C LEU A 40 15.40 4.53 6.32
N VAL A 41 15.76 3.25 6.42
CA VAL A 41 17.03 2.77 6.97
C VAL A 41 17.49 1.51 6.24
N ASP A 42 18.79 1.24 6.30
CA ASP A 42 19.34 -0.06 5.88
C ASP A 42 18.86 -1.16 6.82
N LEU A 43 18.16 -2.15 6.27
CA LEU A 43 17.51 -3.21 7.04
C LEU A 43 18.46 -4.38 7.26
N LYS A 44 18.57 -4.82 8.53
CA LYS A 44 19.38 -5.98 8.91
C LYS A 44 18.74 -7.29 8.43
N GLU A 45 19.55 -8.33 8.33
CA GLU A 45 19.06 -9.69 8.10
C GLU A 45 18.04 -10.11 9.17
N GLY A 46 16.99 -10.84 8.77
CA GLY A 46 15.90 -11.24 9.65
C GLY A 46 14.79 -10.19 9.83
N THR A 47 14.89 -9.01 9.22
CA THR A 47 13.82 -7.99 9.29
C THR A 47 12.57 -8.39 8.50
N PHE A 48 12.73 -9.18 7.44
CA PHE A 48 11.64 -9.61 6.54
C PHE A 48 11.23 -11.07 6.80
N PRO A 49 10.01 -11.50 6.43
CA PRO A 49 8.96 -10.74 5.74
C PRO A 49 8.19 -9.81 6.67
N GLN A 50 7.63 -8.76 6.09
CA GLN A 50 6.84 -7.76 6.80
C GLN A 50 5.58 -7.44 6.02
N PHE A 51 4.53 -7.00 6.71
CA PHE A 51 3.21 -6.85 6.10
C PHE A 51 2.62 -5.49 6.43
N GLY A 52 1.88 -4.98 5.46
CA GLY A 52 1.12 -3.75 5.56
C GLY A 52 -0.12 -3.82 4.70
N TRP A 53 -0.79 -2.68 4.56
CA TRP A 53 -1.94 -2.55 3.66
C TRP A 53 -2.17 -1.09 3.29
N ILE A 54 -2.82 -0.90 2.15
CA ILE A 54 -3.57 0.30 1.84
C ILE A 54 -5.06 -0.03 1.89
N GLU A 55 -5.87 0.91 2.35
CA GLU A 55 -7.32 0.76 2.40
C GLU A 55 -7.99 2.04 1.93
N TRP A 56 -8.91 1.90 0.98
CA TRP A 56 -9.81 2.97 0.57
C TRP A 56 -11.13 2.79 1.30
N THR A 57 -11.61 3.86 1.96
CA THR A 57 -12.90 3.84 2.64
C THR A 57 -13.69 5.11 2.39
N ASP A 58 -15.00 4.95 2.14
CA ASP A 58 -15.99 6.03 2.11
C ASP A 58 -16.78 6.15 3.43
N GLY A 59 -16.39 5.38 4.45
CA GLY A 59 -17.10 5.24 5.72
C GLY A 59 -18.09 4.07 5.76
N HIS A 60 -18.42 3.43 4.64
CA HIS A 60 -19.29 2.26 4.56
C HIS A 60 -18.58 1.05 3.93
N HIS A 61 -17.94 1.26 2.78
CA HIS A 61 -17.13 0.28 2.07
C HIS A 61 -15.67 0.37 2.50
N ASN A 62 -15.00 -0.78 2.60
CA ASN A 62 -13.57 -0.86 2.88
C ASN A 62 -12.91 -1.74 1.81
N VAL A 63 -12.13 -1.10 0.92
CA VAL A 63 -11.39 -1.78 -0.15
C VAL A 63 -9.93 -1.86 0.27
N ARG A 64 -9.51 -3.02 0.77
CA ARG A 64 -8.16 -3.23 1.32
C ARG A 64 -7.28 -4.04 0.36
N SER A 65 -6.08 -3.54 0.11
CA SER A 65 -5.02 -4.26 -0.62
C SER A 65 -3.87 -4.58 0.35
N PRO A 66 -3.65 -5.86 0.69
CA PRO A 66 -2.50 -6.28 1.48
C PRO A 66 -1.18 -6.08 0.72
N ILE A 67 -0.13 -5.73 1.45
CA ILE A 67 1.22 -5.52 0.91
C ILE A 67 2.19 -6.39 1.68
N ALA A 68 3.00 -7.17 0.97
CA ALA A 68 4.10 -7.94 1.54
C ALA A 68 5.43 -7.29 1.14
N PHE A 69 6.26 -7.02 2.13
CA PHE A 69 7.63 -6.55 1.93
C PHE A 69 8.58 -7.73 2.13
N ALA A 70 9.37 -8.01 1.11
CA ALA A 70 10.35 -9.10 1.10
C ALA A 70 11.72 -8.58 0.66
N ARG A 71 12.78 -9.26 1.12
CA ARG A 71 14.14 -9.00 0.62
C ARG A 71 14.26 -9.58 -0.79
N GLY A 72 15.04 -8.93 -1.65
CA GLY A 72 15.23 -9.30 -3.06
C GLY A 72 15.88 -10.67 -3.34
N MET A 73 15.91 -11.61 -2.39
CA MET A 73 16.46 -12.95 -2.55
C MET A 73 15.39 -14.07 -2.53
N ASP A 74 14.13 -13.80 -2.19
CA ASP A 74 13.10 -14.85 -2.08
C ASP A 74 12.29 -15.13 -3.37
N LEU A 75 12.50 -14.37 -4.45
CA LEU A 75 11.73 -14.55 -5.71
C LEU A 75 12.36 -15.55 -6.72
N LEU A 76 13.48 -16.20 -6.40
CA LEU A 76 14.11 -17.23 -7.26
C LEU A 76 13.91 -18.67 -6.77
N SER A 77 13.16 -18.91 -5.69
CA SER A 77 12.80 -20.28 -5.29
C SER A 77 11.29 -20.51 -5.42
N SER A 78 10.85 -20.64 -6.66
CA SER A 78 9.67 -21.41 -7.01
C SER A 78 9.93 -22.04 -8.36
N ILE A 79 10.60 -23.20 -8.33
CA ILE A 79 10.57 -24.22 -9.38
C ILE A 79 9.64 -25.32 -8.89
#